data_AF-A0A920I7A8-F1
#
_entry.id   AF-A0A920I7A8-F1
#
_cell.length_a   1.000
_cell.length_b   1.000
_cell.length_c   1.000
_cell.angle_alpha   90.00
_cell.angle_beta   90.00
_cell.angle_gamma   90.00
#
_symmetry.space_group_name_H-M   'P 1'
#
loop_
_entity.id
_entity.type
_entity.pdbx_description
1 polymer ?
#
loop_
_entity_poly.entity_id
_entity_poly.type
_entity_poly.pdbx_seq_one_letter_code
_entity_poly.pdbx_strand_id
1 'polypeptide(L)'
;MDSTAMSWREHIRQNMRLALPLMIGQLATIGIWTSDTIAMGWIDSSSLAAGALASRFYQPFFFLALGISLAVGPLVAQGIGAGDERQVRRAFRQGMVIAVVLGLVTAPLLLFDEQVLVLFGQDPKLAAIGQPFLFWSSFGLPFMFLSVVLRQFLISHQRPMPQVIALIIALAANVALNEAFVSGIGPFPAMGLAGIALATTIVYALLCAGLIAYIAMIQPFRDSRPFQRLWVMDWAVTARLLRIGVPIGLTIVAEAGMFIAVTFLIGLFGTAALAAAAIANQIAAVTFMIPIAIAQASTVRVGNFAGAADRANLSRSAGATFWIGIAATAATMVILLIWPEFLIGLFLTGKDAMFAEVMALALPSAAADSPCSKSPTGCRRSPCRFFAG
;
A
#
# COMPACT_ATOMS: atom_id res chain seq x y z
N MET A 1 39.40 -8.51 4.06
CA MET A 1 38.67 -9.55 3.33
C MET A 1 38.46 -9.02 1.94
N ASP A 2 39.15 -9.57 0.95
CA ASP A 2 39.03 -9.14 -0.44
C ASP A 2 37.59 -9.31 -0.91
N SER A 3 36.87 -8.19 -1.06
CA SER A 3 35.52 -8.18 -1.61
C SER A 3 35.64 -8.49 -3.10
N THR A 4 35.60 -9.78 -3.47
CA THR A 4 35.41 -10.17 -4.86
C THR A 4 34.12 -9.52 -5.33
N ALA A 5 34.25 -8.53 -6.22
CA ALA A 5 33.11 -7.75 -6.65
C ALA A 5 32.12 -8.68 -7.34
N MET A 6 30.93 -8.84 -6.76
CA MET A 6 29.91 -9.74 -7.26
C MET A 6 29.57 -9.40 -8.72
N SER A 7 29.36 -10.44 -9.54
CA SER A 7 28.95 -10.28 -10.94
C SER A 7 27.59 -9.59 -11.03
N TRP A 8 27.38 -8.78 -12.07
CA TRP A 8 26.09 -8.13 -12.36
C TRP A 8 24.91 -9.12 -12.36
N ARG A 9 25.13 -10.35 -12.83
CA ARG A 9 24.11 -11.43 -12.81
C ARG A 9 23.75 -11.87 -11.40
N GLU A 10 24.73 -11.92 -10.49
CA GLU A 10 24.52 -12.27 -9.08
C GLU A 10 23.70 -11.18 -8.37
N HIS A 11 24.00 -9.91 -8.68
CA HIS A 11 23.21 -8.79 -8.17
C HIS A 11 21.75 -8.86 -8.65
N ILE A 12 21.51 -9.15 -9.93
CA ILE A 12 20.15 -9.27 -10.47
C ILE A 12 19.40 -10.44 -9.80
N ARG A 13 20.03 -11.62 -9.72
CA ARG A 13 19.42 -12.82 -9.12
C ARG A 13 19.03 -12.60 -7.66
N GLN A 14 19.92 -12.01 -6.87
CA GLN A 14 19.65 -11.70 -5.46
C GLN A 14 18.54 -10.65 -5.31
N ASN A 15 18.48 -9.65 -6.20
CA ASN A 15 17.41 -8.65 -6.14
C ASN A 15 16.05 -9.29 -6.45
N MET A 16 15.99 -10.14 -7.48
CA MET A 16 14.77 -10.87 -7.83
C MET A 16 14.32 -11.84 -6.74
N ARG A 17 15.27 -12.50 -6.05
CA ARG A 17 14.95 -13.38 -4.91
C ARG A 17 14.34 -12.62 -3.72
N LEU A 18 14.64 -11.34 -3.56
CA LEU A 18 14.05 -10.46 -2.54
C LEU A 18 12.77 -9.78 -3.02
N ALA A 19 12.74 -9.34 -4.29
CA ALA A 19 11.61 -8.64 -4.88
C ALA A 19 10.39 -9.56 -5.08
N LEU A 20 10.59 -10.82 -5.50
CA LEU A 20 9.48 -11.73 -5.76
C LEU A 20 8.62 -12.01 -4.50
N PRO A 21 9.20 -12.34 -3.32
CA PRO A 21 8.43 -12.42 -2.08
C PRO A 21 7.75 -11.10 -1.73
N LEU A 22 8.44 -9.97 -1.90
CA LEU A 22 7.87 -8.66 -1.60
C LEU A 22 6.66 -8.33 -2.48
N MET A 23 6.69 -8.70 -3.78
CA MET A 23 5.55 -8.57 -4.68
C MET A 23 4.36 -9.38 -4.17
N ILE A 24 4.58 -10.64 -3.78
CA ILE A 24 3.53 -11.49 -3.19
C ILE A 24 2.98 -10.86 -1.90
N GLY A 25 3.84 -10.30 -1.05
CA GLY A 25 3.42 -9.59 0.16
C GLY A 25 2.57 -8.34 -0.13
N GLN A 26 2.90 -7.57 -1.16
CA GLN A 26 2.08 -6.43 -1.57
C GLN A 26 0.74 -6.87 -2.17
N LEU A 27 0.72 -7.95 -2.94
CA LEU A 27 -0.51 -8.55 -3.46
C LEU A 27 -1.40 -9.12 -2.34
N ALA A 28 -0.81 -9.71 -1.30
CA ALA A 28 -1.57 -10.14 -0.13
C ALA A 28 -2.15 -8.94 0.64
N THR A 29 -1.38 -7.85 0.76
CA THR A 29 -1.84 -6.63 1.44
C THR A 29 -3.03 -5.99 0.71
N ILE A 30 -2.95 -5.86 -0.62
CA ILE A 30 -4.09 -5.34 -1.40
C ILE A 30 -5.27 -6.31 -1.36
N GLY A 31 -5.01 -7.62 -1.32
CA GLY A 31 -6.05 -8.64 -1.15
C GLY A 31 -6.88 -8.46 0.11
N ILE A 32 -6.27 -8.05 1.23
CA ILE A 32 -6.98 -7.76 2.48
C ILE A 32 -7.95 -6.59 2.27
N TRP A 33 -7.47 -5.49 1.69
CA TRP A 33 -8.30 -4.30 1.44
C TRP A 33 -9.45 -4.59 0.45
N THR A 34 -9.17 -5.38 -0.58
CA THR A 34 -10.17 -5.83 -1.55
C THR A 34 -11.20 -6.73 -0.89
N SER A 35 -10.78 -7.67 -0.02
CA SER A 35 -11.69 -8.54 0.71
C SER A 35 -12.62 -7.75 1.64
N ASP A 36 -12.08 -6.76 2.35
CA ASP A 36 -12.89 -5.88 3.22
C ASP A 36 -13.92 -5.11 2.38
N THR A 37 -13.53 -4.61 1.20
CA THR A 37 -14.43 -3.88 0.29
C THR A 37 -15.55 -4.77 -0.26
N ILE A 38 -15.23 -6.00 -0.67
CA ILE A 38 -16.21 -6.98 -1.16
C ILE A 38 -17.18 -7.35 -0.04
N ALA A 39 -16.68 -7.62 1.17
CA ALA A 39 -17.49 -7.94 2.34
C ALA A 39 -18.46 -6.80 2.69
N MET A 40 -18.01 -5.54 2.64
CA MET A 40 -18.88 -4.37 2.82
C MET A 40 -19.99 -4.29 1.77
N GLY A 41 -19.69 -4.65 0.52
CA GLY A 41 -20.64 -4.67 -0.58
C GLY A 41 -21.73 -5.75 -0.46
N TRP A 42 -21.44 -6.86 0.22
CA TRP A 42 -22.42 -7.94 0.45
C TRP A 42 -23.42 -7.64 1.58
N ILE A 43 -23.12 -6.70 2.49
CA ILE A 43 -24.03 -6.32 3.57
C ILE A 43 -25.14 -5.42 3.02
N ASP A 44 -24.79 -4.21 2.58
CA ASP A 44 -25.71 -3.22 2.02
C ASP A 44 -24.95 -2.05 1.38
N SER A 45 -25.59 -1.38 0.41
CA SER A 45 -25.04 -0.19 -0.25
C SER A 45 -24.68 0.95 0.71
N SER A 46 -25.46 1.14 1.79
CA SER A 46 -25.17 2.14 2.82
C SER A 46 -23.93 1.79 3.66
N SER A 47 -23.70 0.50 3.92
CA SER A 47 -22.52 0.01 4.64
C SER A 47 -21.24 0.18 3.82
N LEU A 48 -21.31 -0.06 2.52
CA LEU A 48 -20.20 0.20 1.59
C LEU A 48 -19.86 1.70 1.53
N ALA A 49 -20.87 2.57 1.45
CA ALA A 49 -20.65 4.02 1.45
C ALA A 49 -20.04 4.52 2.76
N ALA A 50 -20.54 4.04 3.91
CA ALA A 50 -20.01 4.38 5.23
C ALA A 50 -18.56 3.89 5.40
N GLY A 51 -18.26 2.65 4.99
CA GLY A 51 -16.91 2.10 5.04
C GLY A 51 -15.92 2.77 4.09
N ALA A 52 -16.37 3.18 2.90
CA ALA A 52 -15.57 3.99 1.99
C ALA A 52 -15.24 5.37 2.60
N LEU A 53 -16.23 6.03 3.22
CA LEU A 53 -16.02 7.30 3.92
C LEU A 53 -15.03 7.15 5.09
N ALA A 54 -15.19 6.11 5.91
CA ALA A 54 -14.27 5.78 6.99
C ALA A 54 -12.84 5.51 6.48
N SER A 55 -12.71 4.76 5.38
CA SER A 55 -11.43 4.48 4.74
C SER A 55 -10.74 5.77 4.26
N ARG A 56 -11.49 6.72 3.71
CA ARG A 56 -10.94 8.03 3.28
C ARG A 56 -10.42 8.85 4.45
N PHE A 57 -11.09 8.81 5.60
CA PHE A 57 -10.64 9.49 6.82
C PHE A 57 -9.38 8.82 7.40
N TYR A 58 -9.33 7.49 7.36
CA TYR A 58 -8.20 6.68 7.84
C TYR A 58 -6.93 6.82 7.00
N GLN A 59 -7.09 6.99 5.69
CA GLN A 59 -6.01 6.85 4.72
C GLN A 59 -4.81 7.80 4.89
N PRO A 60 -4.97 9.10 5.21
CA PRO A 60 -3.84 10.00 5.47
C PRO A 60 -2.99 9.56 6.66
N PHE A 61 -3.63 9.09 7.75
CA PHE A 61 -2.93 8.58 8.93
C PHE A 61 -2.13 7.32 8.60
N PHE A 62 -2.73 6.42 7.82
CA PHE A 62 -2.05 5.23 7.32
C PHE A 62 -0.82 5.58 6.48
N PHE A 63 -0.93 6.51 5.54
CA PHE A 63 0.19 6.91 4.69
C PHE A 63 1.32 7.61 5.47
N LEU A 64 0.96 8.44 6.45
CA LEU A 64 1.96 9.06 7.33
C LEU A 64 2.74 7.99 8.11
N ALA A 65 2.04 7.02 8.70
CA ALA A 65 2.67 5.94 9.46
C ALA A 65 3.49 5.00 8.57
N LEU A 66 3.01 4.72 7.36
CA LEU A 66 3.75 3.93 6.36
C LEU A 66 5.05 4.65 5.98
N GLY A 67 5.00 5.96 5.74
CA GLY A 67 6.18 6.77 5.42
C GLY A 67 7.23 6.80 6.53
N ILE A 68 6.79 6.96 7.78
CA ILE A 68 7.68 6.93 8.95
C ILE A 68 8.28 5.53 9.15
N SER A 69 7.48 4.48 8.94
CA SER A 69 7.96 3.11 9.07
C SER A 69 8.96 2.73 7.98
N LEU A 70 8.79 3.25 6.76
CA LEU A 70 9.75 3.04 5.67
C LEU A 70 11.15 3.58 6.00
N ALA A 71 11.27 4.60 6.85
CA ALA A 71 12.57 5.13 7.27
C ALA A 71 13.36 4.19 8.18
N VAL A 72 12.67 3.25 8.86
CA VAL A 72 13.32 2.25 9.73
C VAL A 72 14.16 1.28 8.89
N GLY A 73 13.66 0.86 7.73
CA GLY A 73 14.32 -0.12 6.87
C GLY A 73 15.75 0.25 6.47
N PRO A 74 16.00 1.42 5.84
CA PRO A 74 17.32 1.87 5.47
C PRO A 74 18.30 1.99 6.65
N LEU A 75 17.84 2.49 7.81
CA LEU A 75 18.69 2.66 8.99
C LEU A 75 19.09 1.31 9.61
N VAL A 76 18.17 0.35 9.64
CA VAL A 76 18.43 -1.02 10.07
C VAL A 76 19.40 -1.69 9.09
N ALA A 77 19.16 -1.56 7.78
CA ALA A 77 20.04 -2.11 6.76
C ALA A 77 21.47 -1.54 6.82
N GLN A 78 21.61 -0.23 7.04
CA GLN A 78 22.93 0.42 7.23
C GLN A 78 23.65 -0.10 8.48
N GLY A 79 22.94 -0.27 9.60
CA GLY A 79 23.55 -0.83 10.81
C GLY A 79 24.01 -2.27 10.63
N ILE A 80 23.24 -3.09 9.90
CA ILE A 80 23.63 -4.47 9.56
C ILE A 80 24.89 -4.46 8.69
N GLY A 81 24.94 -3.59 7.68
CA GLY A 81 26.10 -3.44 6.80
C GLY A 81 27.37 -3.03 7.52
N ALA A 82 27.25 -2.13 8.51
CA ALA A 82 28.36 -1.66 9.34
C ALA A 82 28.82 -2.66 10.40
N GLY A 83 28.08 -3.77 10.59
CA GLY A 83 28.30 -4.70 11.70
C GLY A 83 27.96 -4.12 13.07
N ASP A 84 27.28 -2.97 13.14
CA ASP A 84 26.88 -2.32 14.39
C ASP A 84 25.49 -2.80 14.84
N GLU A 85 25.45 -3.95 15.51
CA GLU A 85 24.21 -4.48 16.08
C GLU A 85 23.53 -3.52 17.08
N ARG A 86 24.28 -2.62 17.72
CA ARG A 86 23.69 -1.66 18.66
C ARG A 86 22.87 -0.63 17.91
N GLN A 87 23.34 -0.14 16.78
CA GLN A 87 22.59 0.76 15.90
C GLN A 87 21.33 0.08 15.37
N VAL A 88 21.43 -1.18 14.91
CA VAL A 88 20.30 -1.99 14.46
C VAL A 88 19.20 -2.08 15.53
N ARG A 89 19.59 -2.45 16.75
CA ARG A 89 18.67 -2.53 17.90
C ARG A 89 18.03 -1.19 18.24
N ARG A 90 18.80 -0.09 18.23
CA ARG A 90 18.29 1.26 18.53
C ARG A 90 17.28 1.74 17.50
N ALA A 91 17.58 1.55 16.21
CA ALA A 91 16.68 1.92 15.12
C ALA A 91 15.35 1.13 15.20
N PHE A 92 15.42 -0.18 15.45
CA PHE A 92 14.23 -1.02 15.62
C PHE A 92 13.38 -0.59 16.83
N ARG A 93 14.01 -0.34 17.98
CA ARG A 93 13.31 0.11 19.19
C ARG A 93 12.62 1.46 19.01
N GLN A 94 13.34 2.45 18.46
CA GLN A 94 12.73 3.75 18.20
C GLN A 94 11.60 3.64 17.17
N GLY A 95 11.74 2.77 16.16
CA GLY A 95 10.65 2.46 15.24
C GLY A 95 9.39 1.96 15.95
N MET A 96 9.54 1.00 16.88
CA MET A 96 8.40 0.49 17.67
C MET A 96 7.80 1.56 18.58
N VAL A 97 8.62 2.36 19.26
CA VAL A 97 8.14 3.46 20.11
C VAL A 97 7.36 4.47 19.27
N ILE A 98 7.88 4.85 18.11
CA ILE A 98 7.19 5.77 17.19
C ILE A 98 5.88 5.15 16.71
N ALA A 99 5.85 3.86 16.36
CA ALA A 99 4.62 3.19 15.94
C ALA A 99 3.54 3.18 17.05
N VAL A 100 3.94 2.92 18.30
CA VAL A 100 3.03 2.95 19.45
C VAL A 100 2.56 4.37 19.75
N VAL A 101 3.46 5.36 19.73
CA VAL A 101 3.10 6.77 19.95
C VAL A 101 2.17 7.27 18.85
N LEU A 102 2.45 6.96 17.58
CA LEU A 102 1.57 7.29 16.47
C LEU A 102 0.21 6.62 16.65
N GLY A 103 0.17 5.33 16.95
CA GLY A 103 -1.08 4.60 17.21
C GLY A 103 -1.88 5.23 18.35
N LEU A 104 -1.22 5.61 19.45
CA LEU A 104 -1.84 6.24 20.60
C LEU A 104 -2.31 7.68 20.33
N VAL A 105 -1.66 8.41 19.42
CA VAL A 105 -2.08 9.75 19.01
C VAL A 105 -3.24 9.67 18.03
N THR A 106 -3.21 8.71 17.09
CA THR A 106 -4.27 8.53 16.08
C THR A 106 -5.53 7.88 16.63
N ALA A 107 -5.41 7.02 17.65
CA ALA A 107 -6.56 6.31 18.20
C ALA A 107 -7.65 7.25 18.79
N PRO A 108 -7.32 8.26 19.62
CA PRO A 108 -8.29 9.24 20.09
C PRO A 108 -8.92 10.05 18.97
N LEU A 109 -8.15 10.46 17.95
CA LEU A 109 -8.64 11.20 16.78
C LEU A 109 -9.74 10.42 16.03
N LEU A 110 -9.69 9.08 16.08
CA LEU A 110 -10.68 8.19 15.48
C LEU A 110 -11.79 7.75 16.44
N LEU A 111 -11.66 8.05 17.74
CA LEU A 111 -12.71 7.82 18.74
C LEU A 111 -13.69 9.00 18.83
N PHE A 112 -13.28 10.20 18.40
CA PHE A 112 -14.14 11.39 18.27
C PHE A 112 -14.72 11.54 16.86
N ASP A 113 -14.80 10.45 16.11
CA ASP A 113 -15.07 10.44 14.67
C ASP A 113 -16.46 10.98 14.32
N GLU A 114 -17.52 10.65 15.07
CA GLU A 114 -18.87 11.14 14.78
C GLU A 114 -18.92 12.68 14.76
N GLN A 115 -18.31 13.31 15.77
CA GLN A 115 -18.28 14.77 15.90
C GLN A 115 -17.41 15.40 14.83
N VAL A 116 -16.28 14.78 14.48
CA VAL A 116 -15.38 15.27 13.43
C VAL A 116 -16.02 15.13 12.05
N LEU A 117 -16.64 13.98 11.73
CA LEU A 117 -17.32 13.77 10.46
C LEU A 117 -18.52 14.71 10.28
N VAL A 118 -19.32 14.93 11.33
CA VAL A 118 -20.44 15.89 11.29
C VAL A 118 -19.91 17.32 11.16
N LEU A 119 -18.79 17.67 11.81
CA LEU A 119 -18.14 18.98 11.67
C LEU A 119 -17.59 19.21 10.24
N PHE A 120 -17.17 18.16 9.55
CA PHE A 120 -16.79 18.19 8.13
C PHE A 120 -17.98 18.22 7.16
N GLY A 121 -19.22 18.29 7.68
CA GLY A 121 -20.43 18.43 6.87
C GLY A 121 -20.95 17.14 6.26
N GLN A 122 -20.55 15.97 6.77
CA GLN A 122 -21.07 14.68 6.32
C GLN A 122 -22.47 14.40 6.88
N ASP A 123 -23.25 13.59 6.15
CA ASP A 123 -24.61 13.20 6.57
C ASP A 123 -24.55 12.46 7.93
N PRO A 124 -25.23 12.97 8.98
CA PRO A 124 -25.24 12.37 10.30
C PRO A 124 -25.68 10.90 10.29
N LYS A 125 -26.54 10.49 9.34
CA LYS A 125 -26.99 9.10 9.21
C LYS A 125 -25.87 8.19 8.72
N LEU A 126 -25.03 8.65 7.79
CA LEU A 126 -23.89 7.88 7.30
C LEU A 126 -22.77 7.81 8.34
N ALA A 127 -22.55 8.91 9.06
CA ALA A 127 -21.57 8.98 10.15
C ALA A 127 -21.94 8.00 11.28
N ALA A 128 -23.21 7.94 11.68
CA ALA A 128 -23.68 7.00 12.71
C ALA A 128 -23.50 5.52 12.32
N ILE A 129 -23.62 5.18 11.02
CA ILE A 129 -23.38 3.81 10.52
C ILE A 129 -21.88 3.48 10.53
N GLY A 130 -21.02 4.46 10.21
CA GLY A 130 -19.56 4.31 10.18
C GLY A 130 -18.87 4.37 11.56
N GLN A 131 -19.53 4.93 12.57
CA GLN A 131 -18.99 5.09 13.92
C GLN A 131 -18.43 3.79 14.53
N PRO A 132 -19.17 2.66 14.55
CA PRO A 132 -18.63 1.44 15.11
C PRO A 132 -17.47 0.86 14.29
N PHE A 133 -17.41 1.11 12.97
CA PHE A 133 -16.26 0.73 12.14
C PHE A 133 -14.99 1.47 12.56
N LEU A 134 -15.09 2.78 12.77
CA LEU A 134 -13.96 3.62 13.17
C LEU A 134 -13.51 3.34 14.60
N PHE A 135 -14.47 3.08 15.51
CA PHE A 135 -14.18 2.67 16.87
C PHE A 135 -13.33 1.39 16.93
N TRP A 136 -13.75 0.32 16.23
CA TRP A 136 -12.97 -0.93 16.21
C TRP A 136 -11.64 -0.78 15.48
N SER A 137 -11.61 -0.02 14.38
CA SER A 137 -10.38 0.28 13.63
C SER A 137 -9.35 1.07 14.45
N SER A 138 -9.81 1.92 15.38
CA SER A 138 -8.96 2.68 16.31
C SER A 138 -8.10 1.75 17.17
N PHE A 139 -8.66 0.63 17.65
CA PHE A 139 -7.90 -0.36 18.41
C PHE A 139 -6.91 -1.16 17.54
N GLY A 140 -7.18 -1.33 16.24
CA GLY A 140 -6.30 -2.04 15.31
C GLY A 140 -5.09 -1.25 14.84
N LEU A 141 -5.15 0.08 14.90
CA LEU A 141 -4.10 0.97 14.40
C LEU A 141 -2.71 0.77 15.01
N PRO A 142 -2.55 0.71 16.34
CA PRO A 142 -1.26 0.46 16.96
C PRO A 142 -0.65 -0.86 16.49
N PHE A 143 -1.47 -1.91 16.34
CA PHE A 143 -1.02 -3.23 15.87
C PHE A 143 -0.60 -3.19 14.40
N MET A 144 -1.35 -2.46 13.57
CA MET A 144 -1.01 -2.28 12.18
C MET A 144 0.33 -1.57 12.03
N PHE A 145 0.54 -0.43 12.72
CA PHE A 145 1.80 0.30 12.64
C PHE A 145 2.98 -0.52 13.16
N LEU A 146 2.78 -1.25 14.25
CA LEU A 146 3.79 -2.16 14.77
C LEU A 146 4.13 -3.25 13.74
N SER A 147 3.12 -3.84 13.10
CA SER A 147 3.32 -4.85 12.05
C SER A 147 4.13 -4.33 10.86
N VAL A 148 3.95 -3.05 10.47
CA VAL A 148 4.74 -2.42 9.38
C VAL A 148 6.20 -2.25 9.79
N VAL A 149 6.49 -1.83 11.03
CA VAL A 149 7.87 -1.72 11.54
C VAL A 149 8.54 -3.09 11.60
N LEU A 150 7.84 -4.12 12.09
CA LEU A 150 8.36 -5.49 12.11
C LEU A 150 8.63 -6.01 10.70
N ARG A 151 7.72 -5.74 9.76
CA ARG A 151 7.92 -5.99 8.33
C ARG A 151 9.23 -5.36 7.85
N GLN A 152 9.43 -4.06 8.06
CA GLN A 152 10.64 -3.37 7.58
C GLN A 152 11.91 -3.94 8.18
N PHE A 153 11.86 -4.39 9.44
CA PHE A 153 12.98 -5.06 10.10
C PHE A 153 13.33 -6.42 9.44
N LEU A 154 12.34 -7.26 9.15
CA LEU A 154 12.52 -8.54 8.46
C LEU A 154 13.06 -8.37 7.03
N ILE A 155 12.55 -7.38 6.30
CA ILE A 155 13.03 -7.03 4.96
C ILE A 155 14.49 -6.58 5.03
N SER A 156 14.85 -5.77 6.03
CA SER A 156 16.22 -5.27 6.22
C SER A 156 17.24 -6.38 6.49
N HIS A 157 16.84 -7.44 7.19
CA HIS A 157 17.62 -8.66 7.38
C HIS A 157 17.63 -9.60 6.16
N GLN A 158 17.10 -9.17 5.01
CA GLN A 158 17.03 -9.94 3.77
C GLN A 158 16.25 -11.27 3.91
N ARG A 159 15.34 -11.36 4.88
CA ARG A 159 14.46 -12.52 5.09
C ARG A 159 12.99 -12.10 5.00
N PRO A 160 12.47 -11.76 3.80
CA PRO A 160 11.07 -11.33 3.62
C PRO A 160 10.06 -12.50 3.68
N MET A 161 10.47 -13.75 3.43
CA MET A 161 9.57 -14.92 3.37
C MET A 161 8.63 -15.09 4.59
N PRO A 162 9.10 -14.98 5.84
CA PRO A 162 8.24 -15.13 7.01
C PRO A 162 7.12 -14.10 7.05
N GLN A 163 7.42 -12.87 6.64
CA GLN A 163 6.44 -11.80 6.57
C GLN A 163 5.40 -12.06 5.48
N VAL A 164 5.82 -12.60 4.34
CA VAL A 164 4.91 -12.94 3.23
C VAL A 164 3.98 -14.08 3.63
N ILE A 165 4.51 -15.14 4.25
CA ILE A 165 3.69 -16.26 4.76
C ILE A 165 2.68 -15.73 5.79
N ALA A 166 3.13 -14.87 6.72
CA ALA A 166 2.25 -14.27 7.70
C ALA A 166 1.15 -13.40 7.05
N LEU A 167 1.46 -12.66 5.98
CA LEU A 167 0.47 -11.88 5.21
C LEU A 167 -0.53 -12.76 4.45
N ILE A 168 -0.10 -13.88 3.90
CA ILE A 168 -1.00 -14.83 3.22
C ILE A 168 -1.94 -15.48 4.24
N ILE A 169 -1.42 -15.88 5.40
CA ILE A 169 -2.24 -16.40 6.51
C ILE A 169 -3.20 -15.31 7.01
N ALA A 170 -2.72 -14.07 7.12
CA ALA A 170 -3.55 -12.93 7.50
C ALA A 170 -4.67 -12.67 6.50
N LEU A 171 -4.41 -12.76 5.20
CA LEU A 171 -5.44 -12.66 4.15
C LEU A 171 -6.47 -13.78 4.27
N ALA A 172 -6.04 -15.04 4.40
CA ALA A 172 -6.95 -16.16 4.55
C ALA A 172 -7.81 -16.04 5.83
N ALA A 173 -7.19 -15.60 6.93
CA ALA A 173 -7.88 -15.33 8.19
C ALA A 173 -8.86 -14.15 8.07
N ASN A 174 -8.50 -13.09 7.34
CA ASN A 174 -9.36 -11.94 7.09
C ASN A 174 -10.61 -12.34 6.30
N VAL A 175 -10.46 -13.10 5.21
CA VAL A 175 -11.60 -13.61 4.44
C VAL A 175 -12.52 -14.47 5.33
N ALA A 176 -11.94 -15.40 6.09
CA ALA A 176 -12.71 -16.29 6.96
C ALA A 176 -13.42 -15.53 8.11
N LEU A 177 -12.75 -14.54 8.71
CA LEU A 177 -13.34 -13.73 9.78
C LEU A 177 -14.41 -12.77 9.23
N ASN A 178 -14.18 -12.16 8.07
CA ASN A 178 -15.18 -11.34 7.40
C ASN A 178 -16.45 -12.13 7.14
N GLU A 179 -16.33 -13.33 6.56
CA GLU A 179 -17.49 -14.23 6.37
C GLU A 179 -18.17 -14.57 7.69
N ALA A 180 -17.42 -14.94 8.73
CA ALA A 180 -17.98 -15.31 10.03
C ALA A 180 -18.74 -14.15 10.72
N PHE A 181 -18.20 -12.93 10.67
CA PHE A 181 -18.81 -11.75 11.29
C PHE A 181 -19.98 -11.17 10.47
N VAL A 182 -19.94 -11.31 9.14
CA VAL A 182 -21.02 -10.87 8.24
C VAL A 182 -22.20 -11.83 8.30
N SER A 183 -21.95 -13.14 8.22
CA SER A 183 -23.00 -14.18 8.23
C SER A 183 -23.51 -14.54 9.63
N GLY A 184 -22.81 -14.13 10.70
CA GLY A 184 -23.17 -14.46 12.08
C GLY A 184 -23.02 -15.94 12.42
N ILE A 185 -22.11 -16.66 11.75
CA ILE A 185 -21.88 -18.09 11.99
C ILE A 185 -20.91 -18.26 13.18
N GLY A 186 -21.45 -18.52 14.37
CA GLY A 186 -20.69 -18.79 15.60
C GLY A 186 -21.32 -18.17 16.88
N PRO A 187 -20.54 -17.97 17.97
CA PRO A 187 -21.02 -17.33 19.21
C PRO A 187 -21.17 -15.80 19.13
N PHE A 188 -20.98 -15.19 17.96
CA PHE A 188 -20.98 -13.75 17.76
C PHE A 188 -22.22 -13.28 16.97
N PRO A 189 -22.92 -12.23 17.43
CA PRO A 189 -24.05 -11.65 16.70
C PRO A 189 -23.58 -10.98 15.40
N ALA A 190 -24.48 -10.88 14.40
CA ALA A 190 -24.21 -10.20 13.14
C ALA A 190 -23.93 -8.71 13.38
N MET A 191 -22.64 -8.36 13.52
CA MET A 191 -22.17 -6.99 13.78
C MET A 191 -22.04 -6.15 12.50
N GLY A 192 -22.32 -6.74 11.33
CA GLY A 192 -22.30 -6.06 10.04
C GLY A 192 -20.97 -5.33 9.80
N LEU A 193 -21.04 -4.02 9.53
CA LEU A 193 -19.88 -3.17 9.26
C LEU A 193 -18.85 -3.15 10.41
N ALA A 194 -19.31 -3.19 11.66
CA ALA A 194 -18.42 -3.24 12.83
C ALA A 194 -17.61 -4.54 12.90
N GLY A 195 -18.21 -5.64 12.42
CA GLY A 195 -17.58 -6.96 12.34
C GLY A 195 -16.40 -6.99 11.38
N ILE A 196 -16.48 -6.26 10.25
CA ILE A 196 -15.39 -6.14 9.27
C ILE A 196 -14.19 -5.40 9.89
N ALA A 197 -14.42 -4.25 10.53
CA ALA A 197 -13.34 -3.53 11.22
C ALA A 197 -12.69 -4.36 12.33
N LEU A 198 -13.48 -5.12 13.08
CA LEU A 198 -13.01 -6.01 14.13
C LEU A 198 -12.20 -7.18 13.55
N ALA A 199 -12.65 -7.78 12.44
CA ALA A 199 -11.92 -8.83 11.73
C ALA A 199 -10.54 -8.33 11.28
N THR A 200 -10.48 -7.17 10.64
CA THR A 200 -9.22 -6.55 10.18
C THR A 200 -8.31 -6.20 11.35
N THR A 201 -8.86 -5.73 12.47
CA THR A 201 -8.13 -5.47 13.72
C THR A 201 -7.51 -6.74 14.30
N ILE A 202 -8.29 -7.83 14.39
CA ILE A 202 -7.79 -9.14 14.86
C ILE A 202 -6.69 -9.65 13.93
N VAL A 203 -6.86 -9.52 12.62
CA VAL A 203 -5.87 -9.97 11.63
C VAL A 203 -4.56 -9.21 11.78
N TYR A 204 -4.59 -7.88 11.95
CA TYR A 204 -3.38 -7.11 12.22
C TYR A 204 -2.75 -7.43 13.58
N ALA A 205 -3.57 -7.70 14.61
CA ALA A 205 -3.08 -8.16 15.91
C ALA A 205 -2.40 -9.54 15.81
N LEU A 206 -2.99 -10.49 15.08
CA LEU A 206 -2.42 -11.81 14.80
C LEU A 206 -1.14 -11.71 13.97
N LEU A 207 -1.14 -10.86 12.93
CA LEU A 207 0.04 -10.59 12.13
C LEU A 207 1.16 -10.03 13.01
N CYS A 208 0.86 -9.04 13.85
CA CYS A 208 1.81 -8.47 14.79
C CYS A 208 2.34 -9.52 15.78
N ALA A 209 1.46 -10.30 16.41
CA ALA A 209 1.83 -11.35 17.35
C ALA A 209 2.68 -12.45 16.70
N GLY A 210 2.30 -12.90 15.50
CA GLY A 210 3.05 -13.89 14.73
C GLY A 210 4.44 -13.41 14.35
N LEU A 211 4.58 -12.15 13.93
CA LEU A 211 5.88 -11.56 13.61
C LEU A 211 6.74 -11.35 14.87
N ILE A 212 6.15 -10.93 15.99
CA ILE A 212 6.86 -10.82 17.29
C ILE A 212 7.37 -12.19 17.73
N ALA A 213 6.50 -13.22 17.69
CA ALA A 213 6.87 -14.59 18.05
C ALA A 213 7.99 -15.13 17.17
N TYR A 214 7.91 -14.92 15.85
CA TYR A 214 8.95 -15.32 14.91
C TYR A 214 10.31 -14.65 15.20
N ILE A 215 10.30 -13.33 15.42
CA ILE A 215 11.52 -12.57 15.75
C ILE A 215 12.09 -12.99 17.11
N ALA A 216 11.24 -13.35 18.08
CA ALA A 216 11.67 -13.81 19.40
C ALA A 216 12.24 -15.24 19.39
N MET A 217 11.80 -16.11 18.47
CA MET A 217 12.13 -17.54 18.49
C MET A 217 13.36 -17.92 17.63
N ILE A 218 13.75 -17.14 16.61
CA ILE A 218 14.75 -17.58 15.61
C ILE A 218 16.11 -16.87 15.72
N GLN A 219 17.19 -17.67 15.68
CA GLN A 219 18.59 -17.23 15.57
C GLN A 219 18.87 -16.72 14.13
N PRO A 220 19.44 -15.51 13.95
CA PRO A 220 20.34 -14.75 14.83
C PRO A 220 19.68 -13.60 15.63
N PHE A 221 18.37 -13.40 15.52
CA PHE A 221 17.67 -12.28 16.18
C PHE A 221 17.69 -12.39 17.72
N ARG A 222 17.79 -13.61 18.24
CA ARG A 222 17.83 -13.91 19.68
C ARG A 222 19.14 -13.42 20.36
N ASP A 223 20.28 -13.45 19.66
CA ASP A 223 21.56 -12.93 20.18
C ASP A 223 21.58 -11.40 20.17
N SER A 224 20.94 -10.80 19.17
CA SER A 224 20.66 -9.36 19.13
C SER A 224 19.49 -8.91 20.02
N ARG A 225 19.04 -9.70 21.03
CA ARG A 225 18.06 -9.35 22.11
C ARG A 225 17.19 -8.09 21.86
N PRO A 226 16.39 -8.04 20.78
CA PRO A 226 15.80 -6.79 20.28
C PRO A 226 14.87 -6.13 21.31
N PHE A 227 14.21 -6.94 22.14
CA PHE A 227 13.23 -6.53 23.15
C PHE A 227 13.80 -6.14 24.54
N GLN A 228 15.11 -6.19 24.80
CA GLN A 228 15.64 -5.76 26.11
C GLN A 228 15.64 -4.23 26.25
N ARG A 229 14.94 -3.65 27.24
CA ARG A 229 14.80 -2.18 27.44
C ARG A 229 14.15 -1.48 26.23
N LEU A 230 12.88 -1.83 25.97
CA LEU A 230 12.03 -1.19 24.94
C LEU A 230 11.78 0.31 25.17
N TRP A 231 12.03 0.80 26.40
CA TRP A 231 11.61 2.12 26.87
C TRP A 231 12.73 3.14 27.08
N VAL A 232 13.97 2.88 26.62
CA VAL A 232 15.00 3.92 26.60
C VAL A 232 14.86 4.71 25.30
N MET A 233 14.27 5.90 25.40
CA MET A 233 14.05 6.79 24.26
C MET A 233 15.36 7.50 23.89
N ASP A 234 15.90 7.15 22.73
CA ASP A 234 17.16 7.69 22.22
C ASP A 234 16.80 8.81 21.23
N TRP A 235 16.57 10.01 21.77
CA TRP A 235 16.00 11.16 21.04
C TRP A 235 16.75 11.47 19.73
N ALA A 236 18.06 11.24 19.70
CA ALA A 236 18.88 11.42 18.50
C ALA A 236 18.47 10.48 17.34
N VAL A 237 18.16 9.22 17.64
CA VAL A 237 17.72 8.24 16.64
C VAL A 237 16.27 8.49 16.25
N THR A 238 15.41 8.84 17.21
CA THR A 238 14.00 9.21 16.97
C THR A 238 13.90 10.44 16.05
N ALA A 239 14.66 11.50 16.32
CA ALA A 239 14.70 12.69 15.48
C ALA A 239 15.23 12.40 14.08
N ARG A 240 16.22 11.51 13.94
CA ARG A 240 16.71 11.07 12.63
C ARG A 240 15.66 10.27 11.86
N LEU A 241 14.94 9.36 12.54
CA LEU A 241 13.83 8.60 11.97
C LEU A 241 12.71 9.54 11.50
N LEU A 242 12.29 10.49 12.33
CA LEU A 242 11.26 11.47 11.96
C LEU A 242 11.72 12.40 10.84
N ARG A 243 12.99 12.83 10.82
CA ARG A 243 13.52 13.69 9.75
C ARG A 243 13.58 13.00 8.40
N ILE A 244 13.70 11.67 8.35
CA ILE A 244 13.65 10.88 7.11
C ILE A 244 12.20 10.48 6.80
N GLY A 245 11.45 10.06 7.82
CA GLY A 245 10.11 9.52 7.70
C GLY A 245 9.03 10.56 7.40
N VAL A 246 9.11 11.76 7.98
CA VAL A 246 8.14 12.84 7.74
C VAL A 246 8.16 13.29 6.28
N PRO A 247 9.32 13.54 5.64
CA PRO A 247 9.35 13.83 4.20
C PRO A 247 8.79 12.67 3.36
N ILE A 248 9.10 11.42 3.67
CA ILE A 248 8.57 10.27 2.92
C ILE A 248 7.04 10.20 3.06
N GLY A 249 6.52 10.32 4.28
CA GLY A 249 5.09 10.33 4.53
C GLY A 249 4.38 11.50 3.85
N LEU A 250 4.97 12.70 3.89
CA LEU A 250 4.43 13.88 3.21
C LEU A 250 4.39 13.69 1.70
N THR A 251 5.42 13.08 1.10
CA THR A 251 5.44 12.75 -0.34
C THR A 251 4.31 11.78 -0.69
N ILE A 252 4.09 10.73 0.11
CA ILE A 252 3.02 9.75 -0.14
C ILE A 252 1.64 10.39 0.03
N VAL A 253 1.45 11.23 1.05
CA VAL A 253 0.19 11.96 1.26
C VAL A 253 -0.05 12.97 0.13
N ALA A 254 1.00 13.67 -0.33
CA ALA A 254 0.90 14.58 -1.46
C ALA A 254 0.56 13.84 -2.76
N GLU A 255 1.16 12.68 -2.99
CA GLU A 255 0.85 11.79 -4.12
C GLU A 255 -0.63 11.35 -4.07
N ALA A 256 -1.09 10.83 -2.93
CA ALA A 256 -2.49 10.46 -2.75
C ALA A 256 -3.45 11.65 -2.91
N GLY A 257 -3.08 12.82 -2.40
CA GLY A 257 -3.85 14.06 -2.55
C GLY A 257 -3.96 14.50 -4.01
N MET A 258 -2.88 14.37 -4.78
CA MET A 258 -2.90 14.63 -6.23
C MET A 258 -3.86 13.70 -6.97
N PHE A 259 -3.86 12.40 -6.65
CA PHE A 259 -4.83 11.46 -7.25
C PHE A 259 -6.27 11.84 -6.93
N ILE A 260 -6.58 12.20 -5.68
CA ILE A 260 -7.92 12.66 -5.29
C ILE A 260 -8.32 13.93 -6.04
N ALA A 261 -7.41 14.91 -6.14
CA ALA A 261 -7.66 16.15 -6.87
C ALA A 261 -7.93 15.92 -8.36
N VAL A 262 -7.14 15.04 -9.00
CA VAL A 262 -7.34 14.66 -10.40
C VAL A 262 -8.68 13.95 -10.59
N THR A 263 -9.03 13.00 -9.71
CA THR A 263 -10.34 12.34 -9.74
C THR A 263 -11.49 13.34 -9.58
N PHE A 264 -11.34 14.34 -8.71
CA PHE A 264 -12.35 15.38 -8.53
C PHE A 264 -12.53 16.24 -9.79
N LEU A 265 -11.43 16.63 -10.44
CA LEU A 265 -11.46 17.36 -11.71
C LEU A 265 -12.12 16.54 -12.83
N ILE A 266 -11.87 15.23 -12.88
CA ILE A 266 -12.51 14.33 -13.86
C ILE A 266 -14.02 14.18 -13.57
N GLY A 267 -14.42 14.20 -12.30
CA GLY A 267 -15.83 14.16 -11.89
C GLY A 267 -16.68 15.31 -12.44
N LEU A 268 -16.06 16.46 -12.75
CA LEU A 268 -16.74 17.59 -13.40
C LEU A 268 -17.15 17.30 -14.85
N PHE A 269 -16.50 16.34 -15.52
CA PHE A 269 -16.81 15.92 -16.89
C PHE A 269 -17.93 14.86 -16.98
N GLY A 270 -18.45 14.41 -15.82
CA GLY A 270 -19.58 13.48 -15.75
C GLY A 270 -19.29 12.22 -14.95
N THR A 271 -20.35 11.55 -14.51
CA THR A 271 -20.30 10.31 -13.70
C THR A 271 -19.66 9.15 -14.46
N ALA A 272 -19.87 9.11 -15.77
CA ALA A 272 -19.26 8.17 -16.69
C ALA A 272 -17.72 8.27 -16.66
N ALA A 273 -17.17 9.46 -16.91
CA ALA A 273 -15.72 9.69 -16.91
C ALA A 273 -15.07 9.38 -15.55
N LEU A 274 -15.79 9.66 -14.45
CA LEU A 274 -15.34 9.36 -13.09
C LEU A 274 -15.20 7.85 -12.83
N ALA A 275 -16.18 7.05 -13.25
CA ALA A 275 -16.14 5.59 -13.09
C ALA A 275 -14.96 4.98 -13.88
N ALA A 276 -14.75 5.44 -15.11
CA ALA A 276 -13.62 5.02 -15.94
C ALA A 276 -12.27 5.38 -15.30
N ALA A 277 -12.14 6.60 -14.77
CA ALA A 277 -10.93 7.03 -14.07
C ALA A 277 -10.65 6.23 -12.79
N ALA A 278 -11.69 5.85 -12.03
CA ALA A 278 -11.55 5.03 -10.83
C ALA A 278 -11.02 3.63 -11.15
N ILE A 279 -11.54 2.98 -12.20
CA ILE A 279 -11.08 1.67 -12.67
C ILE A 279 -9.64 1.77 -13.19
N ALA A 280 -9.34 2.79 -14.00
CA ALA A 280 -7.98 3.03 -14.50
C ALA A 280 -6.98 3.23 -13.35
N ASN A 281 -7.36 3.98 -12.32
CA ASN A 281 -6.52 4.20 -11.14
C ASN A 281 -6.31 2.92 -10.33
N GLN A 282 -7.32 2.04 -10.25
CA GLN A 282 -7.19 0.76 -9.57
C GLN A 282 -6.21 -0.18 -10.29
N ILE A 283 -6.26 -0.24 -11.63
CA ILE A 283 -5.31 -1.00 -12.46
C ILE A 283 -3.90 -0.41 -12.34
N ALA A 284 -3.78 0.92 -12.34
CA ALA A 284 -2.51 1.61 -12.12
C ALA A 284 -1.93 1.27 -10.73
N ALA A 285 -2.75 1.27 -9.68
CA ALA A 285 -2.32 0.94 -8.32
C ALA A 285 -1.78 -0.50 -8.20
N VAL A 286 -2.43 -1.47 -8.84
CA VAL A 286 -1.93 -2.87 -8.89
C VAL A 286 -0.59 -2.94 -9.61
N THR A 287 -0.48 -2.25 -10.75
CA THR A 287 0.77 -2.23 -11.53
C THR A 287 1.91 -1.57 -10.76
N PHE A 288 1.59 -0.52 -9.98
CA PHE A 288 2.55 0.24 -9.18
C PHE A 288 3.15 -0.56 -8.01
N MET A 289 2.50 -1.64 -7.56
CA MET A 289 3.04 -2.50 -6.50
C MET A 289 4.33 -3.22 -6.91
N ILE A 290 4.51 -3.51 -8.20
CA ILE A 290 5.70 -4.20 -8.71
C ILE A 290 6.95 -3.30 -8.58
N PRO A 291 6.95 -2.07 -9.12
CA PRO A 291 8.02 -1.11 -8.87
C PRO A 291 8.28 -0.84 -7.38
N ILE A 292 7.22 -0.69 -6.56
CA ILE A 292 7.38 -0.47 -5.11
C ILE A 292 8.13 -1.63 -4.45
N ALA A 293 7.77 -2.88 -4.77
CA ALA A 293 8.42 -4.06 -4.19
C ALA A 293 9.91 -4.11 -4.56
N ILE A 294 10.26 -3.79 -5.81
CA ILE A 294 11.64 -3.72 -6.28
C ILE A 294 12.39 -2.56 -5.61
N ALA A 295 11.75 -1.40 -5.46
CA ALA A 295 12.32 -0.25 -4.78
C ALA A 295 12.63 -0.55 -3.30
N GLN A 296 11.75 -1.28 -2.59
CA GLN A 296 11.98 -1.72 -1.21
C GLN A 296 13.16 -2.71 -1.11
N ALA A 297 13.20 -3.74 -1.98
CA ALA A 297 14.31 -4.68 -2.04
C ALA A 297 15.65 -3.97 -2.25
N SER A 298 15.64 -2.99 -3.14
CA SER A 298 16.85 -2.29 -3.54
C SER A 298 17.33 -1.32 -2.48
N THR A 299 16.40 -0.62 -1.81
CA THR A 299 16.70 0.27 -0.67
C THR A 299 17.42 -0.48 0.44
N VAL A 300 16.99 -1.70 0.76
CA VAL A 300 17.66 -2.53 1.76
C VAL A 300 19.06 -2.94 1.32
N ARG A 301 19.24 -3.34 0.06
CA ARG A 301 20.57 -3.76 -0.43
C ARG A 301 21.55 -2.60 -0.49
N VAL A 302 21.11 -1.45 -1.02
CA VAL A 302 21.93 -0.22 -1.03
C VAL A 302 22.23 0.23 0.40
N GLY A 303 21.26 0.14 1.31
CA GLY A 303 21.46 0.41 2.73
C GLY A 303 22.54 -0.47 3.35
N ASN A 304 22.51 -1.78 3.07
CA ASN A 304 23.51 -2.73 3.56
C ASN A 304 24.92 -2.43 3.03
N PHE A 305 25.08 -2.17 1.72
CA PHE A 305 26.39 -1.80 1.16
C PHE A 305 26.88 -0.42 1.62
N ALA A 306 25.97 0.51 1.86
CA ALA A 306 26.31 1.83 2.40
C ALA A 306 26.86 1.72 3.84
N GLY A 307 26.28 0.82 4.64
CA GLY A 307 26.78 0.49 5.97
C GLY A 307 28.17 -0.15 5.97
N ALA A 308 28.42 -1.06 5.02
CA ALA A 308 29.69 -1.80 4.91
C ALA A 308 30.87 -0.95 4.40
N ALA A 309 30.67 0.33 4.06
CA ALA A 309 31.65 1.23 3.47
C ALA A 309 32.27 0.76 2.12
N ASP A 310 31.69 -0.28 1.49
CA ASP A 310 32.14 -0.83 0.21
C ASP A 310 31.65 0.03 -0.98
N ARG A 311 32.36 1.13 -1.25
CA ARG A 311 32.01 2.08 -2.33
C ARG A 311 31.92 1.43 -3.72
N ALA A 312 32.71 0.38 -3.98
CA ALA A 312 32.71 -0.34 -5.26
C ALA A 312 31.45 -1.21 -5.46
N ASN A 313 30.96 -1.85 -4.40
CA ASN A 313 29.72 -2.63 -4.45
C ASN A 313 28.48 -1.74 -4.33
N LEU A 314 28.60 -0.59 -3.68
CA LEU A 314 27.52 0.40 -3.57
C LEU A 314 27.13 0.97 -4.96
N SER A 315 28.11 1.46 -5.73
CA SER A 315 27.84 2.02 -7.07
C SER A 315 27.30 0.98 -8.05
N ARG A 316 27.82 -0.26 -7.99
CA ARG A 316 27.34 -1.38 -8.80
C ARG A 316 25.96 -1.86 -8.39
N SER A 317 25.66 -1.93 -7.08
CA SER A 317 24.33 -2.32 -6.58
C SER A 317 23.28 -1.25 -6.89
N ALA A 318 23.64 0.03 -6.79
CA ALA A 318 22.77 1.14 -7.18
C ALA A 318 22.51 1.13 -8.70
N GLY A 319 23.55 0.95 -9.52
CA GLY A 319 23.42 0.84 -10.97
C GLY A 319 22.60 -0.38 -11.41
N ALA A 320 22.84 -1.55 -10.82
CA ALA A 320 22.06 -2.77 -11.09
C ALA A 320 20.60 -2.61 -10.68
N THR A 321 20.35 -2.02 -9.52
CA THR A 321 19.00 -1.67 -9.06
C THR A 321 18.29 -0.77 -10.06
N PHE A 322 18.97 0.28 -10.52
CA PHE A 322 18.40 1.27 -11.43
C PHE A 322 17.97 0.62 -12.75
N TRP A 323 18.85 -0.19 -13.35
CA TRP A 323 18.53 -0.93 -14.57
C TRP A 323 17.43 -1.97 -14.37
N ILE A 324 17.40 -2.68 -13.24
CA ILE A 324 16.32 -3.62 -12.91
C ILE A 324 14.99 -2.88 -12.74
N GLY A 325 14.99 -1.72 -12.06
CA GLY A 325 13.81 -0.89 -11.88
C GLY A 325 13.25 -0.39 -13.22
N ILE A 326 14.11 0.10 -14.10
CA ILE A 326 13.74 0.50 -15.47
C ILE A 326 13.20 -0.69 -16.24
N ALA A 327 13.89 -1.83 -16.24
CA ALA A 327 13.47 -3.02 -16.97
C ALA A 327 12.13 -3.56 -16.47
N ALA A 328 11.88 -3.56 -15.16
CA ALA A 328 10.62 -4.00 -14.57
C ALA A 328 9.47 -3.01 -14.85
N THR A 329 9.75 -1.72 -14.81
CA THR A 329 8.75 -0.68 -15.15
C THR A 329 8.43 -0.70 -16.64
N ALA A 330 9.43 -0.89 -17.50
CA ALA A 330 9.24 -1.08 -18.93
C ALA A 330 8.48 -2.37 -19.23
N ALA A 331 8.79 -3.47 -18.55
CA ALA A 331 8.06 -4.73 -18.71
C ALA A 331 6.59 -4.60 -18.30
N THR A 332 6.30 -3.93 -17.17
CA THR A 332 4.92 -3.67 -16.74
C THR A 332 4.19 -2.73 -17.72
N MET A 333 4.84 -1.70 -18.23
CA MET A 333 4.30 -0.84 -19.28
C MET A 333 3.98 -1.62 -20.58
N VAL A 334 4.87 -2.51 -21.01
CA VAL A 334 4.66 -3.36 -22.20
C VAL A 334 3.51 -4.33 -21.98
N ILE A 335 3.39 -4.93 -20.79
CA ILE A 335 2.25 -5.82 -20.46
C ILE A 335 0.93 -5.05 -20.54
N LEU A 336 0.88 -3.82 -20.00
CA LEU A 336 -0.31 -2.97 -20.08
C LEU A 336 -0.67 -2.59 -21.53
N LEU A 337 0.32 -2.35 -22.39
CA LEU A 337 0.09 -2.01 -23.80
C LEU A 337 -0.31 -3.20 -24.68
N ILE A 338 0.14 -4.41 -24.34
CA ILE A 338 -0.18 -5.61 -25.13
C ILE A 338 -1.58 -6.13 -24.75
N TRP A 339 -1.96 -6.11 -23.46
CA TRP A 339 -3.24 -6.68 -22.97
C TRP A 339 -4.19 -5.64 -22.32
N PRO A 340 -4.50 -4.50 -22.98
CA PRO A 340 -5.46 -3.54 -22.42
C PRO A 340 -6.87 -4.13 -22.33
N GLU A 341 -7.30 -4.88 -23.35
CA GLU A 341 -8.68 -5.43 -23.42
C GLU A 341 -8.96 -6.52 -22.37
N PHE A 342 -7.97 -7.37 -22.04
CA PHE A 342 -8.13 -8.40 -21.01
C PHE A 342 -8.22 -7.81 -19.60
N LEU A 343 -7.42 -6.78 -19.32
CA LEU A 343 -7.44 -6.09 -18.02
C LEU A 343 -8.71 -5.27 -17.82
N ILE A 344 -9.21 -4.63 -18.88
CA ILE A 344 -10.47 -3.88 -18.86
C ILE A 344 -11.66 -4.85 -18.79
N GLY A 345 -11.62 -5.95 -19.54
CA GLY A 345 -12.66 -7.00 -19.55
C GLY A 345 -12.78 -7.79 -18.25
N LEU A 346 -11.73 -7.84 -17.41
CA LEU A 346 -11.77 -8.44 -16.07
C LEU A 346 -12.64 -7.63 -15.10
N PHE A 347 -12.81 -6.32 -15.34
CA PHE A 347 -13.57 -5.42 -14.46
C PHE A 347 -14.90 -4.92 -15.07
N LEU A 348 -15.12 -5.06 -16.38
CA LEU A 348 -16.33 -4.58 -17.08
C LEU A 348 -17.08 -5.73 -17.77
N THR A 349 -18.19 -6.13 -17.18
CA THR A 349 -19.14 -7.09 -17.77
C THR A 349 -19.99 -6.43 -18.87
N GLY A 350 -19.44 -6.25 -20.06
CA GLY A 350 -20.12 -6.26 -21.37
C GLY A 350 -21.39 -5.43 -21.65
N LYS A 351 -21.86 -4.51 -20.78
CA LYS A 351 -23.18 -3.86 -20.97
C LYS A 351 -23.29 -2.35 -20.76
N ASP A 352 -22.19 -1.61 -20.68
CA ASP A 352 -22.27 -0.15 -20.63
C ASP A 352 -21.68 0.52 -21.89
N ALA A 353 -22.40 1.52 -22.40
CA ALA A 353 -22.07 2.37 -23.56
C ALA A 353 -20.71 3.12 -23.44
N MET A 354 -20.00 2.89 -22.35
CA MET A 354 -18.71 3.46 -21.96
C MET A 354 -17.49 2.75 -22.53
N PHE A 355 -17.64 1.58 -23.14
CA PHE A 355 -16.53 0.86 -23.79
C PHE A 355 -15.97 1.65 -24.98
N ALA A 356 -16.82 2.40 -25.69
CA ALA A 356 -16.44 3.14 -26.90
C ALA A 356 -15.64 4.42 -26.61
N GLU A 357 -15.97 5.16 -25.55
CA GLU A 357 -15.27 6.42 -25.20
C GLU A 357 -13.91 6.19 -24.55
N VAL A 358 -13.76 5.15 -23.71
CA VAL A 358 -12.49 4.81 -23.07
C VAL A 358 -11.50 4.22 -24.09
N MET A 359 -11.99 3.42 -25.05
CA MET A 359 -11.19 2.94 -26.17
C MET A 359 -10.73 4.06 -27.12
N ALA A 360 -11.57 5.08 -27.34
CA ALA A 360 -11.22 6.22 -28.18
C ALA A 360 -10.15 7.14 -27.54
N LEU A 361 -10.07 7.18 -26.20
CA LEU A 361 -9.10 8.02 -25.48
C LEU A 361 -7.79 7.28 -25.13
N ALA A 362 -7.82 5.96 -24.92
CA ALA A 362 -6.66 5.17 -24.48
C ALA A 362 -5.72 4.73 -25.62
N LEU A 363 -6.15 4.76 -26.88
CA LEU A 363 -5.36 4.32 -28.04
C LEU A 363 -5.27 5.45 -29.09
N PRO A 364 -4.11 6.13 -29.24
CA PRO A 364 -3.87 6.98 -30.40
C PRO A 364 -3.93 6.19 -31.72
N SER A 365 -3.73 4.86 -31.66
CA SER A 365 -3.81 3.95 -32.80
C SER A 365 -5.24 3.49 -33.14
N ALA A 366 -6.21 3.59 -32.24
CA ALA A 366 -7.62 3.27 -32.54
C ALA A 366 -8.35 4.45 -33.20
N ALA A 367 -7.86 5.68 -33.04
CA ALA A 367 -8.34 6.83 -33.78
C ALA A 367 -8.09 6.71 -35.30
N ALA A 368 -7.16 5.85 -35.72
CA ALA A 368 -6.90 5.57 -37.14
C ALA A 368 -7.91 4.59 -37.77
N ASP A 369 -8.60 3.77 -36.96
CA ASP A 369 -9.49 2.69 -37.44
C ASP A 369 -10.97 2.91 -37.11
N SER A 370 -11.38 4.15 -36.84
CA SER A 370 -12.81 4.48 -36.85
C SER A 370 -13.39 4.32 -38.27
N PRO A 371 -14.64 3.84 -38.46
CA PRO A 371 -15.26 3.63 -39.78
C PRO A 371 -15.46 4.91 -40.61
N CYS A 372 -15.08 6.08 -40.10
CA CYS A 372 -15.23 7.37 -40.78
C CYS A 372 -14.34 7.54 -42.02
N SER A 373 -13.47 6.58 -42.37
CA SER A 373 -12.69 6.62 -43.61
C SER A 373 -13.37 5.95 -44.82
N LYS A 374 -14.55 5.32 -44.66
CA LYS A 374 -15.24 4.58 -45.74
C LYS A 374 -16.63 5.14 -46.06
N SER A 375 -16.72 6.41 -46.46
CA SER A 375 -17.79 6.88 -47.35
C SER A 375 -17.26 7.98 -48.29
N PRO A 376 -17.19 7.76 -49.62
CA PRO A 376 -16.65 8.77 -50.55
C PRO A 376 -17.62 9.90 -50.92
N THR A 377 -18.80 10.00 -50.30
CA THR A 377 -19.85 10.89 -50.78
C THR A 377 -20.67 11.45 -49.63
N GLY A 378 -20.40 12.69 -49.25
CA GLY A 378 -21.34 13.45 -48.40
C GLY A 378 -20.77 14.48 -47.45
N CYS A 379 -19.66 15.15 -47.77
CA CYS A 379 -19.21 16.32 -46.99
C CYS A 379 -19.44 17.60 -47.81
N ARG A 380 -20.65 18.16 -47.71
CA ARG A 380 -20.96 19.54 -48.13
C ARG A 380 -21.36 20.35 -46.89
N ARG A 381 -20.48 21.30 -46.52
CA ARG A 381 -20.73 22.61 -45.85
C ARG A 381 -21.65 22.59 -44.61
N SER A 382 -21.14 22.76 -43.37
CA SER A 382 -20.78 24.04 -42.70
C SER A 382 -21.58 24.17 -41.37
N PRO A 383 -21.30 25.14 -40.47
CA PRO A 383 -20.10 25.33 -39.65
C PRO A 383 -20.41 25.45 -38.14
N CYS A 384 -19.35 25.53 -37.33
CA CYS A 384 -19.33 25.98 -35.94
C CYS A 384 -20.38 27.05 -35.58
N ARG A 385 -21.29 26.73 -34.66
CA ARG A 385 -22.00 27.68 -33.78
C ARG A 385 -22.74 26.89 -32.70
N PHE A 386 -22.18 26.80 -31.50
CA PHE A 386 -22.94 26.69 -30.24
C PHE A 386 -22.06 27.14 -29.08
N PHE A 387 -21.83 28.45 -29.05
CA PHE A 387 -21.54 29.24 -27.86
C PHE A 387 -22.52 30.42 -27.92
N ALA A 388 -23.13 30.77 -26.78
CA ALA A 388 -24.17 31.78 -26.52
C ALA A 388 -25.61 31.24 -26.42
N GLY A 389 -26.14 31.31 -25.19
CA GLY A 389 -27.49 30.97 -24.76
C GLY A 389 -27.50 30.77 -23.26
#